data_AF-A0A2M7C368-F1
#
_entry.id   AF-A0A2M7C368-F1
#
_cell.length_a   1.000
_cell.length_b   1.000
_cell.length_c   1.000
_cell.angle_alpha   90.00
_cell.angle_beta   90.00
_cell.angle_gamma   90.00
#
_symmetry.space_group_name_H-M   'P 1'
#
loop_
_entity.id
_entity.type
_entity.pdbx_description
1 polymer ?
#
loop_
_entity_poly.entity_id
_entity_poly.type
_entity_poly.pdbx_seq_one_letter_code
_entity_poly.pdbx_strand_id
1 'polypeptide(L)'
;MEQLKLKLMSLVQELEQEKHDDMMQRLDDLLSVYPFNEYEFLVSSMMGYGKILVDEYYELRDDYIARNMFMYVFEISAPRGFGEAWAQGHLKEICPELVKPTRKLDPEYSGQYDFFLDGKIKIEVKASRAVDFDSSEALYVKALSSDSKLRFDMNFQQVKPGCCDVFIWVGVWRDVIKYWVFSSDEVASNQYYSTGQHRGNKGEGQIHVKDSNLGEFVQFESAPRNLLGTIRAAYERQKVSGGIQ
;
A
#
# COMPACT_ATOMS: atom_id res chain seq x y z
N MET A 1 11.82 7.37 5.12
CA MET A 1 12.34 8.74 5.24
C MET A 1 12.44 9.21 6.70
N GLU A 2 11.34 9.25 7.45
CA GLU A 2 11.29 9.77 8.84
C GLU A 2 12.37 9.22 9.80
N GLN A 3 12.46 7.89 9.95
CA GLN A 3 13.44 7.27 10.86
C GLN A 3 14.90 7.55 10.47
N LEU A 4 15.19 7.61 9.16
CA LEU A 4 16.51 7.97 8.66
C LEU A 4 16.82 9.43 9.01
N LYS A 5 15.86 10.34 8.81
CA LYS A 5 16.00 11.75 9.17
C LYS A 5 16.28 11.90 10.67
N LEU A 6 15.52 11.22 11.53
CA LEU A 6 15.75 11.24 12.98
C LEU A 6 17.16 10.76 13.36
N LYS A 7 17.62 9.65 12.79
CA LYS A 7 18.98 9.11 13.03
C LYS A 7 20.08 10.06 12.55
N LEU A 8 19.92 10.67 11.38
CA LEU A 8 20.89 11.64 10.88
C LEU A 8 20.91 12.89 11.75
N MET A 9 19.75 13.42 12.13
CA MET A 9 19.66 14.59 13.01
C MET A 9 20.24 14.33 14.40
N SER A 10 20.12 13.12 14.95
CA SER A 10 20.80 12.80 16.21
C SER A 10 22.32 12.83 16.08
N LEU A 11 22.88 12.38 14.96
CA LEU A 11 24.33 12.47 14.70
C LEU A 11 24.80 13.92 14.53
N VAL A 12 23.97 14.77 13.92
CA VAL A 12 24.24 16.21 13.80
C VAL A 12 24.39 16.85 15.18
N GLN A 13 23.54 16.47 16.14
CA GLN A 13 23.61 16.99 17.51
C GLN A 13 24.89 16.59 18.26
N GLU A 14 25.63 15.59 17.79
CA GLU A 14 26.91 15.16 18.39
C GLU A 14 28.13 15.88 17.79
N LEU A 15 27.94 16.80 16.85
CA LEU A 15 29.01 17.59 16.28
C LEU A 15 29.48 18.69 17.25
N GLU A 16 30.72 19.14 17.05
CA GLU A 16 31.21 20.38 17.67
C GLU A 16 30.36 21.56 17.20
N GLN A 17 30.11 22.53 18.10
CA GLN A 17 29.17 23.63 17.88
C GLN A 17 29.38 24.35 16.53
N GLU A 18 30.63 24.64 16.16
CA GLU A 18 30.95 25.31 14.90
C GLU A 18 30.54 24.49 13.66
N LYS A 19 30.81 23.17 13.68
CA LYS A 19 30.43 22.26 12.58
C LYS A 19 28.93 22.03 12.52
N HIS A 20 28.29 21.94 13.67
CA HIS A 20 26.84 21.87 13.78
C HIS A 20 26.20 23.10 13.11
N ASP A 21 26.63 24.30 13.50
CA ASP A 21 26.02 25.55 13.05
C ASP A 21 26.26 25.79 11.54
N ASP A 22 27.48 25.54 11.03
CA ASP A 22 27.75 25.62 9.58
C ASP A 22 26.88 24.62 8.80
N MET A 23 26.75 23.40 9.30
CA MET A 23 25.98 22.35 8.65
C MET A 23 24.49 22.67 8.61
N MET A 24 23.91 23.15 9.71
CA MET A 24 22.50 23.54 9.75
C MET A 24 22.21 24.72 8.83
N GLN A 25 23.10 25.72 8.78
CA GLN A 25 22.98 26.83 7.85
C GLN A 25 22.99 26.36 6.39
N ARG A 26 23.93 25.46 6.03
CA ARG A 26 24.00 24.90 4.67
C ARG A 26 22.78 24.05 4.32
N LEU A 27 22.22 23.32 5.28
CA LEU A 27 21.03 22.51 5.10
C LEU A 27 19.80 23.38 4.84
N ASP A 28 19.65 24.49 5.58
CA ASP A 28 18.57 25.45 5.38
C ASP A 28 18.64 26.14 4.01
N ASP A 29 19.85 26.42 3.53
CA ASP A 29 20.10 27.02 2.21
C ASP A 29 20.11 25.99 1.06
N LEU A 30 19.91 24.70 1.37
CA LEU A 30 20.09 23.62 0.39
C LEU A 30 18.95 23.59 -0.64
N LEU A 31 19.31 23.81 -1.91
CA LEU A 31 18.44 23.56 -3.05
C LEU A 31 18.54 22.09 -3.48
N SER A 32 17.51 21.29 -3.18
CA SER A 32 17.47 19.88 -3.58
C SER A 32 17.21 19.72 -5.08
N VAL A 33 18.20 19.19 -5.81
CA VAL A 33 18.15 18.88 -7.25
C VAL A 33 18.92 17.59 -7.51
N TYR A 34 18.29 16.61 -8.16
CA TYR A 34 18.90 15.30 -8.43
C TYR A 34 20.31 15.42 -9.04
N PRO A 35 21.32 14.70 -8.50
CA PRO A 35 21.25 13.73 -7.41
C PRO A 35 21.35 14.32 -5.99
N PHE A 36 21.66 15.61 -5.86
CA PHE A 36 21.93 16.29 -4.61
C PHE A 36 20.64 16.61 -3.86
N ASN A 37 20.48 16.09 -2.66
CA ASN A 37 19.30 16.25 -1.83
C ASN A 37 19.68 16.28 -0.35
N GLU A 38 18.74 16.62 0.53
CA GLU A 38 19.01 16.72 1.98
C GLU A 38 19.71 15.47 2.54
N TYR A 39 19.30 14.26 2.16
CA TYR A 39 19.86 13.02 2.70
C TYR A 39 21.27 12.74 2.18
N GLU A 40 21.52 13.01 0.90
CA GLU A 40 22.86 12.90 0.33
C GLU A 40 23.82 13.84 1.03
N PHE A 41 23.44 15.12 1.19
CA PHE A 41 24.24 16.13 1.88
C PHE A 41 24.54 15.74 3.33
N LEU A 42 23.52 15.29 4.09
CA LEU A 42 23.68 14.87 5.48
C LEU A 42 24.64 13.68 5.59
N VAL A 43 24.43 12.62 4.79
CA VAL A 43 25.26 11.42 4.83
C VAL A 43 26.70 11.73 4.43
N SER A 44 26.91 12.45 3.32
CA SER A 44 28.26 12.79 2.84
C SER A 44 29.01 13.67 3.83
N SER A 45 28.33 14.64 4.46
CA SER A 45 28.91 15.48 5.52
C SER A 45 29.29 14.66 6.75
N MET A 46 28.41 13.77 7.23
CA MET A 46 28.70 12.90 8.38
C MET A 46 29.89 11.96 8.13
N MET A 47 30.01 11.43 6.91
CA MET A 47 31.17 10.64 6.52
C MET A 47 32.44 11.49 6.50
N GLY A 48 32.37 12.71 5.95
CA GLY A 48 33.49 13.66 5.93
C GLY A 48 33.97 14.07 7.32
N TYR A 49 33.05 14.16 8.30
CA TYR A 49 33.38 14.43 9.70
C TYR A 49 33.79 13.18 10.50
N GLY A 50 33.82 12.00 9.88
CA GLY A 50 34.16 10.74 10.54
C GLY A 50 33.13 10.28 11.57
N LYS A 51 31.89 10.78 11.49
CA LYS A 51 30.75 10.37 12.33
C LYS A 51 30.04 9.14 11.79
N ILE A 52 30.19 8.86 10.50
CA ILE A 52 29.74 7.64 9.84
C ILE A 52 30.94 7.05 9.11
N LEU A 53 31.40 5.89 9.54
CA LEU A 53 32.40 5.10 8.83
C LEU A 53 31.76 4.39 7.62
N VAL A 54 32.60 3.92 6.70
CA VAL A 54 32.12 3.25 5.47
C VAL A 54 31.28 2.02 5.79
N ASP A 55 31.69 1.20 6.76
CA ASP A 55 30.93 0.01 7.15
C ASP A 55 29.59 0.39 7.81
N GLU A 56 29.57 1.43 8.64
CA GLU A 56 28.34 1.96 9.25
C GLU A 56 27.38 2.55 8.20
N TYR A 57 27.91 3.11 7.11
CA TYR A 57 27.10 3.54 5.97
C TYR A 57 26.46 2.34 5.26
N TYR A 58 27.19 1.24 5.07
CA TYR A 58 26.59 0.03 4.48
C TYR A 58 25.49 -0.55 5.37
N GLU A 59 25.72 -0.63 6.68
CA GLU A 59 24.69 -1.04 7.63
C GLU A 59 23.47 -0.11 7.60
N LEU A 60 23.69 1.21 7.60
CA LEU A 60 22.61 2.20 7.49
C LEU A 60 21.79 2.02 6.20
N ARG A 61 22.47 1.78 5.08
CA ARG A 61 21.84 1.56 3.78
C ARG A 61 21.03 0.27 3.76
N ASP A 62 21.59 -0.82 4.26
CA ASP A 62 20.92 -2.12 4.28
C ASP A 62 19.73 -2.11 5.23
N ASP A 63 19.86 -1.48 6.40
CA ASP A 63 18.75 -1.21 7.32
C ASP A 63 17.64 -0.40 6.65
N TYR A 64 18.01 0.64 5.91
CA TYR A 64 17.04 1.46 5.19
C TYR A 64 16.31 0.64 4.13
N ILE A 65 17.02 -0.15 3.32
CA ILE A 65 16.40 -1.00 2.29
C ILE A 65 15.46 -2.02 2.94
N ALA A 66 15.90 -2.70 4.00
CA ALA A 66 15.12 -3.70 4.71
C ALA A 66 13.83 -3.13 5.31
N ARG A 67 13.83 -1.88 5.78
CA ARG A 67 12.64 -1.20 6.31
C ARG A 67 11.73 -0.60 5.24
N ASN A 68 12.18 -0.53 3.99
CA ASN A 68 11.46 0.12 2.89
C ASN A 68 11.34 -0.83 1.68
N MET A 69 11.19 -2.14 1.91
CA MET A 69 11.17 -3.16 0.87
C MET A 69 10.15 -2.89 -0.26
N PHE A 70 9.04 -2.23 0.06
CA PHE A 70 7.96 -1.94 -0.90
C PHE A 70 7.97 -0.50 -1.40
N MET A 71 9.04 0.26 -1.17
CA MET A 71 9.15 1.66 -1.62
C MET A 71 8.99 1.81 -3.13
N TYR A 72 9.50 0.86 -3.92
CA TYR A 72 9.38 0.86 -5.38
C TYR A 72 7.93 0.88 -5.87
N VAL A 73 6.97 0.38 -5.07
CA VAL A 73 5.53 0.39 -5.38
C VAL A 73 4.97 1.82 -5.37
N PHE A 74 5.58 2.73 -4.61
CA PHE A 74 5.20 4.14 -4.54
C PHE A 74 5.74 4.96 -5.71
N GLU A 75 6.72 4.44 -6.45
CA GLU A 75 7.24 5.05 -7.68
C GLU A 75 6.34 4.76 -8.90
N ILE A 76 5.44 3.77 -8.79
CA ILE A 76 4.45 3.45 -9.82
C ILE A 76 3.39 4.56 -9.85
N SER A 77 3.56 5.52 -10.75
CA SER A 77 2.68 6.70 -10.86
C SER A 77 1.35 6.42 -11.56
N ALA A 78 1.34 5.50 -12.53
CA ALA A 78 0.15 5.19 -13.33
C ALA A 78 -0.89 4.38 -12.51
N PRO A 79 -2.15 4.85 -12.37
CA PRO A 79 -3.17 4.15 -11.58
C PRO A 79 -3.43 2.70 -12.01
N ARG A 80 -3.53 2.45 -13.33
CA ARG A 80 -3.67 1.07 -13.87
C ARG A 80 -2.40 0.25 -13.70
N GLY A 81 -1.23 0.87 -13.79
CA GLY A 81 0.05 0.21 -13.55
C GLY A 81 0.13 -0.33 -12.12
N PHE A 82 -0.31 0.45 -11.14
CA PHE A 82 -0.33 0.04 -9.74
C PHE A 82 -1.48 -0.94 -9.43
N GLY A 83 -2.73 -0.53 -9.70
CA GLY A 83 -3.91 -1.27 -9.26
C GLY A 83 -4.20 -2.56 -10.04
N GLU A 84 -3.91 -2.57 -11.35
CA GLU A 84 -4.18 -3.72 -12.21
C GLU A 84 -2.90 -4.53 -12.41
N ALA A 85 -1.88 -3.96 -13.06
CA ALA A 85 -0.70 -4.72 -13.46
C ALA A 85 0.13 -5.23 -12.26
N TRP A 86 0.51 -4.33 -11.35
CA TRP A 86 1.31 -4.71 -10.18
C TRP A 86 0.51 -5.56 -9.19
N ALA A 87 -0.66 -5.10 -8.74
CA ALA A 87 -1.39 -5.82 -7.69
C ALA A 87 -1.82 -7.23 -8.14
N GLN A 88 -2.26 -7.39 -9.39
CA GLN A 88 -2.64 -8.71 -9.89
C GLN A 88 -1.42 -9.59 -10.15
N GLY A 89 -0.30 -9.04 -10.63
CA GLY A 89 0.96 -9.76 -10.75
C GLY A 89 1.47 -10.27 -9.40
N HIS A 90 1.48 -9.39 -8.40
CA HIS A 90 1.85 -9.70 -7.02
C HIS A 90 0.96 -10.79 -6.41
N LEU A 91 -0.36 -10.68 -6.57
CA LEU A 91 -1.30 -11.72 -6.12
C LEU A 91 -1.05 -13.07 -6.81
N LYS A 92 -0.66 -13.07 -8.08
CA LYS A 92 -0.30 -14.27 -8.83
C LYS A 92 0.98 -14.94 -8.33
N GLU A 93 1.95 -14.17 -7.86
CA GLU A 93 3.18 -14.71 -7.28
C GLU A 93 2.90 -15.43 -5.94
N ILE A 94 2.02 -14.86 -5.10
CA ILE A 94 1.71 -15.43 -3.79
C ILE A 94 0.58 -16.48 -3.80
N CYS A 95 -0.31 -16.44 -4.80
CA CYS A 95 -1.45 -17.34 -4.96
C CYS A 95 -1.58 -17.76 -6.44
N PRO A 96 -0.70 -18.66 -6.94
CA PRO A 96 -0.64 -19.05 -8.35
C PRO A 96 -1.94 -19.67 -8.90
N GLU A 97 -2.77 -20.23 -8.02
CA GLU A 97 -4.05 -20.86 -8.30
C GLU A 97 -5.11 -19.88 -8.84
N LEU A 98 -4.96 -18.57 -8.61
CA LEU A 98 -5.85 -17.56 -9.18
C LEU A 98 -5.74 -17.57 -10.70
N VAL A 99 -6.79 -17.86 -11.46
CA VAL A 99 -6.73 -17.92 -12.93
C VAL A 99 -7.26 -16.63 -13.54
N LYS A 100 -6.68 -16.19 -14.66
CA LYS A 100 -7.24 -15.07 -15.43
C LYS A 100 -8.56 -15.51 -16.10
N PRO A 101 -9.67 -14.80 -15.88
CA PRO A 101 -10.94 -15.15 -16.48
C PRO A 101 -10.93 -14.98 -18.00
N THR A 102 -11.67 -15.86 -18.66
CA THR A 102 -11.90 -15.82 -20.11
C THR A 102 -13.32 -16.29 -20.39
N ARG A 103 -13.87 -15.92 -21.55
CA ARG A 103 -15.18 -16.42 -22.02
C ARG A 103 -15.26 -17.95 -22.16
N LYS A 104 -14.12 -18.64 -22.22
CA LYS A 104 -14.07 -20.12 -22.22
C LYS A 104 -14.35 -20.71 -20.84
N LEU A 105 -13.97 -19.99 -19.77
CA LEU A 105 -14.16 -20.42 -18.38
C LEU A 105 -15.51 -19.95 -17.83
N ASP A 106 -15.94 -18.75 -18.23
CA ASP A 106 -17.24 -18.18 -17.87
C ASP A 106 -17.80 -17.46 -19.12
N PRO A 107 -18.78 -18.04 -19.84
CA PRO A 107 -19.35 -17.43 -21.06
C PRO A 107 -19.90 -16.01 -20.86
N GLU A 108 -20.36 -15.68 -19.65
CA GLU A 108 -20.90 -14.36 -19.30
C GLU A 108 -19.80 -13.36 -18.91
N TYR A 109 -18.53 -13.76 -18.97
CA TYR A 109 -17.40 -12.88 -18.70
C TYR A 109 -17.22 -11.82 -19.80
N SER A 110 -17.21 -10.56 -19.37
CA SER A 110 -17.08 -9.36 -20.18
C SER A 110 -16.07 -8.35 -19.60
N GLY A 111 -15.25 -8.77 -18.63
CA GLY A 111 -14.27 -7.89 -17.96
C GLY A 111 -14.73 -7.35 -16.60
N GLN A 112 -15.67 -8.03 -15.96
CA GLN A 112 -16.32 -7.55 -14.73
C GLN A 112 -15.66 -8.02 -13.43
N TYR A 113 -14.65 -8.88 -13.49
CA TYR A 113 -13.83 -9.32 -12.35
C TYR A 113 -12.42 -9.72 -12.80
N ASP A 114 -11.45 -9.73 -11.88
CA ASP A 114 -10.01 -9.84 -12.21
C ASP A 114 -9.46 -11.26 -12.21
N PHE A 115 -9.99 -12.13 -11.33
CA PHE A 115 -9.56 -13.51 -11.16
C PHE A 115 -10.72 -14.49 -11.03
N PHE A 116 -10.45 -15.73 -11.41
CA PHE A 116 -11.35 -16.86 -11.29
C PHE A 116 -10.65 -17.98 -10.52
N LEU A 117 -11.35 -18.60 -9.55
CA LEU A 117 -10.80 -19.66 -8.73
C LEU A 117 -11.78 -20.84 -8.63
N ASP A 118 -11.23 -22.06 -8.60
CA ASP A 118 -11.97 -23.33 -8.43
C ASP A 118 -13.16 -23.51 -9.40
N GLY A 119 -13.10 -22.88 -10.58
CA GLY A 119 -14.14 -22.96 -11.60
C GLY A 119 -15.45 -22.27 -11.24
N LYS A 120 -15.52 -21.48 -10.16
CA LYS A 120 -16.78 -20.86 -9.71
C LYS A 120 -16.65 -19.53 -8.96
N ILE A 121 -15.49 -19.21 -8.38
CA ILE A 121 -15.33 -18.03 -7.53
C ILE A 121 -14.83 -16.87 -8.38
N LYS A 122 -15.64 -15.82 -8.51
CA LYS A 122 -15.33 -14.59 -9.22
C LYS A 122 -14.72 -13.60 -8.23
N ILE A 123 -13.54 -13.07 -8.54
CA ILE A 123 -12.75 -12.27 -7.60
C ILE A 123 -12.39 -10.92 -8.22
N GLU A 124 -12.68 -9.84 -7.52
CA GLU A 124 -12.26 -8.48 -7.85
C GLU A 124 -11.07 -8.07 -6.97
N VAL A 125 -10.08 -7.39 -7.56
CA VAL A 125 -8.90 -6.89 -6.84
C VAL A 125 -8.96 -5.37 -6.77
N LYS A 126 -8.66 -4.82 -5.59
CA LYS A 126 -8.42 -3.39 -5.42
C LYS A 126 -7.12 -3.18 -4.66
N ALA A 127 -6.39 -2.12 -4.99
CA ALA A 127 -5.15 -1.80 -4.30
C ALA A 127 -5.11 -0.32 -3.92
N SER A 128 -4.51 -0.03 -2.77
CA SER A 128 -4.27 1.33 -2.30
C SER A 128 -2.97 1.40 -1.51
N ARG A 129 -2.48 2.63 -1.27
CA ARG A 129 -1.19 2.91 -0.65
C ARG A 129 -1.37 3.78 0.58
N ALA A 130 -0.65 3.47 1.65
CA ALA A 130 -0.60 4.28 2.85
C ALA A 130 0.38 5.43 2.61
N VAL A 131 -0.18 6.62 2.42
CA VAL A 131 0.56 7.86 2.28
C VAL A 131 0.10 8.86 3.32
N ASP A 132 0.98 9.77 3.71
CA ASP A 132 0.59 10.93 4.50
C ASP A 132 -0.50 11.69 3.74
N PHE A 133 -1.69 11.71 4.31
CA PHE A 133 -2.85 12.35 3.72
C PHE A 133 -2.70 13.88 3.69
N ASP A 134 -1.97 14.43 4.65
CA ASP A 134 -1.82 15.88 4.82
C ASP A 134 -0.67 16.44 3.95
N SER A 135 0.17 15.58 3.35
CA SER A 135 1.26 16.00 2.45
C SER A 135 0.85 16.05 0.96
N SER A 136 1.24 17.13 0.28
CA SER A 136 1.11 17.30 -1.18
C SER A 136 2.31 16.81 -1.99
N GLU A 137 3.31 16.21 -1.35
CA GLU A 137 4.53 15.76 -2.01
C GLU A 137 4.31 14.50 -2.87
N ALA A 138 5.35 14.12 -3.61
CA ALA A 138 5.34 12.91 -4.42
C ALA A 138 5.11 11.66 -3.57
N LEU A 139 4.41 10.65 -4.12
CA LEU A 139 3.95 9.46 -3.41
C LEU A 139 5.04 8.73 -2.63
N TYR A 140 6.23 8.59 -3.21
CA TYR A 140 7.35 7.92 -2.57
C TYR A 140 7.87 8.73 -1.37
N VAL A 141 7.86 10.07 -1.42
CA VAL A 141 8.29 10.92 -0.29
C VAL A 141 7.36 10.74 0.90
N LYS A 142 6.06 10.77 0.64
CA LYS A 142 5.02 10.66 1.66
C LYS A 142 4.57 9.22 1.96
N ALA A 143 5.32 8.21 1.53
CA ALA A 143 5.04 6.81 1.81
C ALA A 143 5.18 6.51 3.31
N LEU A 144 4.17 5.90 3.92
CA LEU A 144 4.17 5.60 5.36
C LEU A 144 4.68 4.17 5.62
N SER A 145 5.34 3.99 6.76
CA SER A 145 5.52 2.66 7.37
C SER A 145 4.29 2.29 8.20
N SER A 146 4.09 1.00 8.42
CA SER A 146 2.93 0.45 9.13
C SER A 146 2.82 0.84 10.60
N ASP A 147 3.93 1.29 11.19
CA ASP A 147 4.01 1.80 12.56
C ASP A 147 3.75 3.31 12.69
N SER A 148 3.66 4.03 11.55
CA SER A 148 3.48 5.49 11.50
C SER A 148 2.21 5.93 12.23
N LYS A 149 2.26 7.13 12.82
CA LYS A 149 1.12 7.77 13.50
C LYS A 149 0.47 8.88 12.65
N LEU A 150 0.98 9.10 11.44
CA LEU A 150 0.39 10.06 10.50
C LEU A 150 -0.92 9.52 9.93
N ARG A 151 -1.80 10.43 9.53
CA ARG A 151 -3.10 10.08 8.95
C ARG A 151 -2.91 9.55 7.54
N PHE A 152 -3.73 8.56 7.18
CA PHE A 152 -3.81 8.06 5.81
C PHE A 152 -5.26 7.85 5.40
N ASP A 153 -5.51 7.88 4.09
CA ASP A 153 -6.83 7.60 3.52
C ASP A 153 -6.67 6.73 2.27
N MET A 154 -6.85 5.41 2.44
CA MET A 154 -6.89 4.47 1.34
C MET A 154 -8.31 4.41 0.78
N ASN A 155 -8.53 5.11 -0.33
CA ASN A 155 -9.78 4.99 -1.08
C ASN A 155 -9.77 3.77 -2.00
N PHE A 156 -10.63 2.79 -1.71
CA PHE A 156 -10.89 1.64 -2.58
C PHE A 156 -12.08 1.94 -3.49
N GLN A 157 -11.76 2.30 -4.73
CA GLN A 157 -12.71 2.63 -5.77
C GLN A 157 -12.23 2.08 -7.12
N GLN A 158 -13.11 1.80 -8.07
CA GLN A 158 -14.56 1.76 -7.94
C GLN A 158 -14.99 0.34 -7.58
N VAL A 159 -15.77 0.13 -6.52
CA VAL A 159 -16.20 -1.23 -6.09
C VAL A 159 -17.61 -1.54 -6.61
N LYS A 160 -17.79 -2.78 -7.11
CA LYS A 160 -19.04 -3.30 -7.69
C LYS A 160 -19.40 -4.66 -7.09
N PRO A 161 -20.08 -4.70 -5.93
CA PRO A 161 -20.40 -5.98 -5.29
C PRO A 161 -21.18 -6.96 -6.17
N GLY A 162 -22.02 -6.46 -7.09
CA GLY A 162 -22.77 -7.32 -8.01
C GLY A 162 -21.97 -7.97 -9.14
N CYS A 163 -20.66 -7.72 -9.27
CA CYS A 163 -19.84 -8.22 -10.38
C CYS A 163 -18.91 -9.38 -10.00
N CYS A 164 -18.76 -9.68 -8.72
CA CYS A 164 -17.88 -10.73 -8.21
C CYS A 164 -18.49 -11.37 -6.96
N ASP A 165 -17.90 -12.46 -6.47
CA ASP A 165 -18.30 -13.10 -5.20
C ASP A 165 -17.40 -12.66 -4.03
N VAL A 166 -16.14 -12.32 -4.33
CA VAL A 166 -15.09 -12.02 -3.35
C VAL A 166 -14.28 -10.81 -3.80
N PHE A 167 -13.94 -9.94 -2.85
CA PHE A 167 -12.95 -8.89 -3.04
C PHE A 167 -11.64 -9.25 -2.35
N ILE A 168 -10.52 -8.97 -3.02
CA ILE A 168 -9.20 -8.92 -2.40
C ILE A 168 -8.72 -7.47 -2.44
N TRP A 169 -8.58 -6.87 -1.26
CA TRP A 169 -7.99 -5.54 -1.14
C TRP A 169 -6.53 -5.64 -0.71
N VAL A 170 -5.66 -4.95 -1.42
CA VAL A 170 -4.22 -4.89 -1.17
C VAL A 170 -3.86 -3.50 -0.65
N GLY A 171 -3.52 -3.41 0.65
CA GLY A 171 -3.03 -2.19 1.27
C GLY A 171 -1.52 -2.22 1.37
N VAL A 172 -0.85 -1.23 0.78
CA VAL A 172 0.62 -1.19 0.73
C VAL A 172 1.16 -0.07 1.62
N TRP A 173 1.99 -0.45 2.59
CA TRP A 173 2.93 0.42 3.29
C TRP A 173 4.34 0.17 2.76
N ARG A 174 5.29 1.06 3.02
CA ARG A 174 6.68 0.90 2.53
C ARG A 174 7.40 -0.32 3.12
N ASP A 175 6.95 -0.82 4.27
CA ASP A 175 7.51 -1.92 5.06
C ASP A 175 6.65 -3.21 5.03
N VAL A 176 5.35 -3.12 4.74
CA VAL A 176 4.44 -4.28 4.73
C VAL A 176 3.31 -4.14 3.70
N ILE A 177 2.85 -5.27 3.19
CA ILE A 177 1.61 -5.38 2.41
C ILE A 177 0.57 -6.14 3.25
N LYS A 178 -0.62 -5.55 3.38
CA LYS A 178 -1.79 -6.19 4.00
C LYS A 178 -2.81 -6.60 2.94
N TYR A 179 -3.49 -7.72 3.20
CA TYR A 179 -4.53 -8.25 2.34
C TYR A 179 -5.80 -8.37 3.15
N TRP A 180 -6.90 -7.83 2.65
CA TRP A 180 -8.22 -8.04 3.21
C TRP A 180 -9.08 -8.78 2.21
N VAL A 181 -9.78 -9.81 2.67
CA VAL A 181 -10.60 -10.68 1.83
C VAL A 181 -12.04 -10.65 2.32
N PHE A 182 -12.91 -10.10 1.48
CA PHE A 182 -14.33 -9.91 1.77
C PHE A 182 -15.17 -10.73 0.83
N SER A 183 -16.30 -11.22 1.29
CA SER A 183 -17.42 -11.54 0.41
C SER A 183 -18.00 -10.25 -0.18
N SER A 184 -18.66 -10.34 -1.34
CA SER A 184 -19.34 -9.20 -1.94
C SER A 184 -20.41 -8.60 -1.04
N ASP A 185 -21.15 -9.43 -0.30
CA ASP A 185 -22.17 -8.97 0.64
C ASP A 185 -21.56 -8.23 1.83
N GLU A 186 -20.40 -8.67 2.34
CA GLU A 186 -19.64 -7.93 3.37
C GLU A 186 -19.21 -6.55 2.87
N VAL A 187 -18.85 -6.41 1.59
CA VAL A 187 -18.57 -5.08 1.00
C VAL A 187 -19.84 -4.25 0.86
N ALA A 188 -20.93 -4.84 0.36
CA ALA A 188 -22.19 -4.14 0.11
C ALA A 188 -22.89 -3.67 1.40
N SER A 189 -22.76 -4.45 2.48
CA SER A 189 -23.35 -4.16 3.80
C SER A 189 -22.41 -3.42 4.75
N ASN A 190 -21.17 -3.13 4.32
CA ASN A 190 -20.20 -2.43 5.15
C ASN A 190 -20.72 -1.02 5.50
N GLN A 191 -20.62 -0.63 6.78
CA GLN A 191 -21.07 0.70 7.24
C GLN A 191 -20.33 1.87 6.57
N TYR A 192 -19.12 1.65 6.06
CA TYR A 192 -18.32 2.64 5.34
C TYR A 192 -18.56 2.63 3.83
N TYR A 193 -19.44 1.76 3.32
CA TYR A 193 -19.79 1.72 1.90
C TYR A 193 -20.62 2.95 1.53
N SER A 194 -20.05 3.81 0.69
CA SER A 194 -20.74 5.00 0.19
C SER A 194 -21.20 4.78 -1.25
N THR A 195 -22.51 4.85 -1.47
CA THR A 195 -23.10 4.86 -2.81
C THR A 195 -22.95 6.24 -3.48
N GLY A 196 -22.48 6.29 -4.74
CA GLY A 196 -22.77 7.43 -5.63
C GLY A 196 -21.73 8.55 -5.81
N GLN A 197 -20.41 8.26 -5.84
CA GLN A 197 -19.42 9.32 -6.15
C GLN A 197 -19.26 9.65 -7.65
N HIS A 198 -19.69 8.79 -8.57
CA HIS A 198 -19.70 9.09 -10.00
C HIS A 198 -21.11 9.48 -10.46
N ARG A 199 -21.24 10.69 -11.04
CA ARG A 199 -22.48 11.15 -11.71
C ARG A 199 -22.87 10.11 -12.77
N GLY A 200 -23.92 9.33 -12.49
CA GLY A 200 -24.56 8.44 -13.46
C GLY A 200 -24.50 6.93 -13.18
N ASN A 201 -23.72 6.46 -12.21
CA ASN A 201 -23.55 5.01 -12.04
C ASN A 201 -24.38 4.44 -10.88
N LYS A 202 -25.32 3.54 -11.22
CA LYS A 202 -26.08 2.73 -10.26
C LYS A 202 -25.29 1.46 -9.93
N GLY A 203 -25.23 1.09 -8.65
CA GLY A 203 -24.58 -0.17 -8.19
C GLY A 203 -23.08 -0.09 -7.99
N GLU A 204 -22.52 1.11 -7.90
CA GLU A 204 -21.09 1.35 -7.69
C GLU A 204 -20.87 2.17 -6.41
N GLY A 205 -19.77 1.91 -5.74
CA GLY A 205 -19.41 2.62 -4.52
C GLY A 205 -17.92 2.70 -4.28
N GLN A 206 -17.61 3.12 -3.07
CA GLN A 206 -16.26 3.23 -2.54
C GLN A 206 -16.28 2.95 -1.04
N ILE A 207 -15.13 2.52 -0.53
CA ILE A 207 -14.87 2.41 0.91
C ILE A 207 -13.52 3.05 1.17
N HIS A 208 -13.46 3.84 2.24
CA HIS A 208 -12.23 4.42 2.73
C HIS A 208 -11.73 3.63 3.93
N VAL A 209 -10.50 3.12 3.84
CA VAL A 209 -9.76 2.56 4.98
C VAL A 209 -8.79 3.62 5.47
N LYS A 210 -8.92 4.02 6.73
CA LYS A 210 -8.19 5.13 7.37
C LYS A 210 -7.57 4.65 8.67
N ASP A 211 -6.69 5.46 9.24
CA ASP A 211 -6.10 5.21 10.56
C ASP A 211 -7.17 4.98 11.64
N SER A 212 -8.29 5.70 11.57
CA SER A 212 -9.37 5.65 12.56
C SER A 212 -10.28 4.41 12.49
N ASN A 213 -10.34 3.72 11.35
CA ASN A 213 -11.21 2.55 11.16
C ASN A 213 -10.47 1.25 10.78
N LEU A 214 -9.15 1.30 10.57
CA LEU A 214 -8.33 0.15 10.19
C LEU A 214 -8.56 -1.08 11.11
N GLY A 215 -8.77 -0.84 12.41
CA GLY A 215 -9.04 -1.90 13.39
C GLY A 215 -10.26 -2.76 13.06
N GLU A 216 -11.29 -2.20 12.41
CA GLU A 216 -12.51 -2.93 12.03
C GLU A 216 -12.28 -3.87 10.84
N PHE A 217 -11.23 -3.63 10.06
CA PHE A 217 -10.88 -4.44 8.89
C PHE A 217 -10.01 -5.66 9.24
N VAL A 218 -9.45 -5.73 10.46
CA VAL A 218 -8.57 -6.83 10.90
C VAL A 218 -9.25 -8.20 10.78
N GLN A 219 -10.57 -8.27 10.99
CA GLN A 219 -11.33 -9.52 10.84
C GLN A 219 -11.32 -10.10 9.42
N PHE A 220 -11.04 -9.28 8.41
CA PHE A 220 -10.93 -9.69 7.01
C PHE A 220 -9.47 -9.92 6.58
N GLU A 221 -8.50 -9.66 7.46
CA GLU A 221 -7.08 -9.71 7.13
C GLU A 221 -6.63 -11.15 6.86
N SER A 222 -5.82 -11.32 5.80
CA SER A 222 -5.22 -12.60 5.43
C SER A 222 -3.71 -12.50 5.36
N ALA A 223 -3.03 -13.46 5.99
CA ALA A 223 -1.62 -13.69 5.70
C ALA A 223 -1.45 -14.19 4.25
N PRO A 224 -0.34 -13.85 3.56
CA PRO A 224 -0.08 -14.29 2.18
C PRO A 224 -0.21 -15.81 2.00
N ARG A 225 0.42 -16.58 2.89
CA ARG A 225 0.42 -18.05 2.88
C ARG A 225 -0.97 -18.69 3.04
N ASN A 226 -1.94 -17.94 3.56
CA ASN A 226 -3.30 -18.42 3.80
C ASN A 226 -4.32 -17.88 2.80
N LEU A 227 -3.89 -17.02 1.86
CA LEU A 227 -4.78 -16.25 1.01
C LEU A 227 -5.79 -17.12 0.25
N LEU A 228 -5.33 -18.25 -0.31
CA LEU A 228 -6.19 -19.21 -0.99
C LEU A 228 -7.33 -19.74 -0.09
N GLY A 229 -7.01 -20.08 1.16
CA GLY A 229 -7.98 -20.55 2.14
C GLY A 229 -8.97 -19.45 2.53
N THR A 230 -8.48 -18.22 2.73
CA THR A 230 -9.31 -17.07 3.10
C THR A 230 -10.30 -16.70 1.98
N ILE A 231 -9.87 -16.77 0.71
CA ILE A 231 -10.75 -16.55 -0.46
C ILE A 231 -11.89 -17.56 -0.47
N ARG A 232 -11.59 -18.85 -0.31
CA ARG A 232 -12.60 -19.91 -0.25
C ARG A 232 -13.56 -19.69 0.92
N ALA A 233 -13.05 -19.31 2.09
CA ALA A 233 -13.87 -19.02 3.26
C ALA A 233 -14.79 -17.80 3.02
N ALA A 234 -14.30 -16.74 2.40
CA ALA A 234 -15.11 -15.57 2.03
C ALA A 234 -16.22 -15.95 1.04
N TYR A 235 -15.91 -16.80 0.06
CA TYR A 235 -16.91 -17.32 -0.87
C TYR A 235 -18.00 -18.15 -0.18
N GLU A 236 -17.67 -18.97 0.82
CA GLU A 236 -18.69 -19.69 1.58
C GLU A 236 -19.58 -18.74 2.41
N ARG A 237 -19.02 -17.66 2.97
CA ARG A 237 -19.82 -16.61 3.62
C ARG A 237 -20.77 -15.91 2.64
N GLN A 238 -20.32 -15.63 1.41
CA GLN A 238 -21.16 -15.07 0.35
C GLN A 238 -22.40 -15.93 0.07
N LYS A 239 -22.24 -17.26 0.02
CA LYS A 239 -23.37 -18.17 -0.24
C LYS A 239 -24.39 -18.20 0.90
N VAL A 240 -23.93 -18.12 2.14
CA VAL A 240 -24.81 -18.16 3.31
C VAL A 240 -25.67 -16.90 3.37
N SER A 241 -25.09 -15.74 3.06
CA SER A 241 -25.80 -14.46 3.01
C SER A 241 -26.83 -14.39 1.88
N GLY A 242 -26.53 -14.96 0.70
CA GLY A 242 -27.47 -15.09 -0.41
C GLY A 242 -28.51 -16.20 -0.28
N GLY A 243 -28.47 -16.99 0.81
CA GLY A 243 -29.40 -18.10 1.09
C GLY A 243 -30.67 -17.69 1.84
N ILE A 244 -30.88 -16.40 2.09
CA ILE A 244 -32.10 -15.86 2.72
C ILE A 244 -32.84 -15.02 1.67
N GLN A 245 -33.86 -15.67 1.08
CA GLN A 245 -34.87 -15.22 0.09
C GLN A 245 -34.47 -15.24 -1.39
#